data_AF-A0A503WAF3-F1
#
_entry.id   AF-A0A503WAF3-F1
#
_cell.length_a   1.000
_cell.length_b   1.000
_cell.length_c   1.000
_cell.angle_alpha   90.00
_cell.angle_beta   90.00
_cell.angle_gamma   90.00
#
_symmetry.space_group_name_H-M   'P 1'
#
loop_
_entity.id
_entity.type
_entity.pdbx_description
1 polymer ?
#
loop_
_entity_poly.entity_id
_entity_poly.type
_entity_poly.pdbx_seq_one_letter_code
_entity_poly.pdbx_strand_id
1 'polypeptide(L)'
;MSIRRTYQPYLSAAWSSPLFAEEKRPWAAVEIAPTPNGNPPATLICSAYRASQAGIVALILNQVDPRVVNKILDPVVPFLPLTIPGVIYLRMDNGARMQEALFAAEVVFAATKPFRASLLSLGIDRRRIWPASSAPALLDDDVAKFGKMVSTRRFHADNDQLRGKVVQPLLPI
;
A
#
# COMPACT_ATOMS: atom_id res chain seq x y z
N MET A 1 9.54 -26.38 32.55
CA MET A 1 9.72 -26.92 31.18
C MET A 1 9.10 -25.93 30.20
N SER A 2 9.91 -25.07 29.59
CA SER A 2 9.46 -24.02 28.65
C SER A 2 9.66 -24.49 27.21
N ILE A 3 8.56 -24.63 26.47
CA ILE A 3 8.58 -24.94 25.04
C ILE A 3 8.87 -23.64 24.28
N ARG A 4 10.13 -23.48 23.83
CA ARG A 4 10.48 -22.48 22.82
C ARG A 4 10.02 -23.01 21.45
N ARG A 5 8.89 -22.52 20.95
CA ARG A 5 8.58 -22.60 19.51
C ARG A 5 9.37 -21.51 18.81
N THR A 6 10.49 -21.89 18.23
CA THR A 6 11.25 -21.05 17.29
C THR A 6 10.40 -20.87 16.03
N TYR A 7 9.89 -19.65 15.82
CA TYR A 7 9.26 -19.27 14.56
C TYR A 7 10.39 -19.13 13.52
N GLN A 8 10.46 -20.07 12.58
CA GLN A 8 11.27 -19.93 11.36
C GLN A 8 10.52 -18.98 10.40
N PRO A 9 11.11 -17.88 9.95
CA PRO A 9 10.52 -17.09 8.88
C PRO A 9 10.55 -17.91 7.58
N TYR A 10 9.37 -18.07 6.97
CA TYR A 10 9.19 -18.59 5.63
C TYR A 10 9.94 -17.71 4.62
N LEU A 11 11.20 -18.03 4.37
CA LEU A 11 11.97 -17.55 3.23
C LEU A 11 12.47 -18.78 2.48
N SER A 12 11.62 -19.36 1.63
CA SER A 12 12.03 -20.36 0.65
C SER A 12 11.35 -20.11 -0.70
N ALA A 13 12.04 -19.35 -1.54
CA ALA A 13 12.35 -19.73 -2.92
C ALA A 13 11.21 -20.18 -3.89
N ALA A 14 10.00 -19.64 -3.80
CA ALA A 14 8.91 -19.95 -4.74
C ALA A 14 8.06 -18.75 -5.21
N TRP A 15 8.64 -17.55 -5.31
CA TRP A 15 7.99 -16.40 -5.97
C TRP A 15 8.60 -16.20 -7.36
N SER A 16 8.29 -17.11 -8.28
CA SER A 16 8.61 -16.94 -9.68
C SER A 16 7.66 -15.91 -10.27
N SER A 17 8.13 -14.65 -10.30
CA SER A 17 7.48 -13.43 -10.79
C SER A 17 6.51 -12.75 -9.80
N PRO A 18 6.72 -11.46 -9.48
CA PRO A 18 5.72 -10.68 -8.74
C PRO A 18 4.42 -10.60 -9.56
N LEU A 19 3.25 -10.73 -8.91
CA LEU A 19 1.95 -10.67 -9.61
C LEU A 19 1.71 -9.26 -10.16
N PHE A 20 2.40 -8.26 -9.62
CA PHE A 20 2.58 -6.95 -10.22
C PHE A 20 3.96 -6.82 -10.85
N ALA A 21 4.03 -6.43 -12.13
CA ALA A 21 5.24 -5.81 -12.66
C ALA A 21 5.64 -4.62 -11.76
N GLU A 22 6.93 -4.27 -11.65
CA GLU A 22 7.37 -3.17 -10.77
C GLU A 22 6.63 -1.85 -11.06
N GLU A 23 6.33 -1.60 -12.34
CA GLU A 23 5.55 -0.47 -12.85
C GLU A 23 4.08 -0.46 -12.39
N LYS A 24 3.59 -1.59 -11.85
CA LYS A 24 2.21 -1.79 -11.40
C LYS A 24 2.05 -1.83 -9.88
N ARG A 25 3.11 -1.54 -9.12
CA ARG A 25 3.05 -1.53 -7.65
C ARG A 25 2.28 -0.30 -7.16
N PRO A 26 1.27 -0.49 -6.29
CA PRO A 26 0.56 0.64 -5.72
C PRO A 26 1.46 1.37 -4.73
N TRP A 27 1.46 2.70 -4.75
CA TRP A 27 2.12 3.49 -3.69
C TRP A 27 1.24 3.63 -2.45
N ALA A 28 -0.10 3.59 -2.63
CA ALA A 28 -1.07 3.58 -1.56
C ALA A 28 -2.09 2.45 -1.71
N ALA A 29 -2.54 1.91 -0.59
CA ALA A 29 -3.68 1.01 -0.52
C ALA A 29 -4.78 1.61 0.36
N VAL A 30 -6.02 1.57 -0.10
CA VAL A 30 -7.17 2.17 0.56
C VAL A 30 -8.27 1.14 0.71
N GLU A 31 -8.65 0.82 1.95
CA GLU A 31 -9.85 0.02 2.22
C GLU A 31 -11.10 0.84 1.89
N ILE A 32 -11.94 0.29 1.02
CA ILE A 32 -13.26 0.79 0.70
C ILE A 32 -14.28 -0.16 1.33
N ALA A 33 -14.88 0.28 2.43
CA ALA A 33 -15.94 -0.43 3.14
C ALA A 33 -17.21 0.44 3.18
N PRO A 34 -18.42 -0.16 3.25
CA PRO A 34 -19.65 0.59 3.41
C PRO A 34 -19.59 1.52 4.63
N THR A 35 -20.11 2.72 4.47
CA THR A 35 -20.40 3.63 5.59
C THR A 35 -21.48 3.02 6.50
N PRO A 36 -21.72 3.56 7.70
CA PRO A 36 -22.81 3.08 8.57
C PRO A 36 -24.19 3.06 7.90
N ASN A 37 -24.40 3.88 6.86
CA ASN A 37 -25.64 3.94 6.08
C ASN A 37 -25.67 2.93 4.91
N GLY A 38 -24.69 2.02 4.82
CA GLY A 38 -24.59 0.99 3.78
C GLY A 38 -24.01 1.48 2.44
N ASN A 39 -23.85 2.79 2.25
CA ASN A 39 -23.31 3.36 1.01
C ASN A 39 -21.78 3.36 0.98
N PRO A 40 -21.12 3.13 -0.16
CA PRO A 40 -19.68 3.32 -0.28
C PRO A 40 -19.27 4.78 -0.03
N PRO A 41 -18.07 5.03 0.53
CA PRO A 41 -17.61 6.36 0.89
C PRO A 41 -17.15 7.13 -0.35
N ALA A 42 -18.08 7.83 -1.02
CA ALA A 42 -17.82 8.51 -2.28
C ALA A 42 -16.63 9.47 -2.24
N THR A 43 -16.52 10.31 -1.20
CA THR A 43 -15.39 11.25 -1.05
C THR A 43 -14.05 10.53 -1.00
N LEU A 44 -13.96 9.42 -0.26
CA LEU A 44 -12.73 8.62 -0.16
C LEU A 44 -12.35 8.01 -1.50
N ILE A 45 -13.33 7.47 -2.23
CA ILE A 45 -13.15 6.90 -3.56
C ILE A 45 -12.62 7.96 -4.53
N CYS A 46 -13.22 9.15 -4.51
CA CYS A 46 -12.80 10.27 -5.36
C CYS A 46 -11.39 10.77 -5.03
N SER A 47 -11.04 10.96 -3.75
CA SER A 47 -9.70 11.38 -3.35
C SER A 47 -8.65 10.32 -3.73
N ALA A 48 -8.95 9.03 -3.52
CA ALA A 48 -8.07 7.94 -3.95
C ALA A 48 -7.84 7.92 -5.46
N TYR A 49 -8.89 8.15 -6.26
CA TYR A 49 -8.78 8.24 -7.71
C TYR A 49 -7.98 9.47 -8.16
N ARG A 50 -8.19 10.64 -7.53
CA ARG A 50 -7.38 11.84 -7.81
C ARG A 50 -5.91 11.64 -7.46
N ALA A 51 -5.63 11.01 -6.32
CA ALA A 51 -4.29 10.70 -5.88
C ALA A 51 -3.57 9.70 -6.79
N SER A 52 -4.33 8.95 -7.61
CA SER A 52 -3.72 8.06 -8.60
C SER A 52 -2.92 8.78 -9.69
N GLN A 53 -3.03 10.11 -9.78
CA GLN A 53 -2.14 10.95 -10.58
C GLN A 53 -0.65 10.82 -10.20
N ALA A 54 -0.33 10.54 -8.92
CA ALA A 54 1.05 10.34 -8.46
C ALA A 54 1.59 8.92 -8.70
N GLY A 55 0.71 7.96 -9.00
CA GLY A 55 1.05 6.54 -9.04
C GLY A 55 -0.17 5.68 -8.76
N ILE A 56 -0.06 4.38 -8.97
CA ILE A 56 -1.20 3.47 -8.80
C ILE A 56 -1.68 3.46 -7.35
N VAL A 57 -3.00 3.52 -7.16
CA VAL A 57 -3.65 3.34 -5.85
C VAL A 57 -4.47 2.05 -5.88
N ALA A 58 -4.25 1.19 -4.89
CA ALA A 58 -5.05 -0.02 -4.72
C ALA A 58 -6.30 0.27 -3.89
N LEU A 59 -7.48 0.02 -4.45
CA LEU A 59 -8.75 0.02 -3.72
C LEU A 59 -9.07 -1.39 -3.26
N ILE A 60 -9.01 -1.61 -1.96
CA ILE A 60 -9.33 -2.88 -1.32
C ILE A 60 -10.81 -2.88 -0.99
N LEU A 61 -11.58 -3.60 -1.81
CA LEU A 61 -13.02 -3.65 -1.75
C LEU A 61 -13.47 -4.64 -0.68
N ASN A 62 -13.98 -4.10 0.43
CA ASN A 62 -14.54 -4.85 1.54
C ASN A 62 -16.07 -4.71 1.49
N GLN A 63 -16.77 -5.74 0.99
CA GLN A 63 -18.23 -5.73 0.82
C GLN A 63 -18.77 -4.61 -0.10
N VAL A 64 -17.93 -4.08 -0.99
CA VAL A 64 -18.31 -3.09 -2.00
C VAL A 64 -18.17 -3.69 -3.38
N ASP A 65 -19.24 -3.58 -4.19
CA ASP A 65 -19.22 -4.02 -5.58
C ASP A 65 -18.41 -3.02 -6.45
N PRO A 66 -17.45 -3.50 -7.27
CA PRO A 66 -16.69 -2.66 -8.20
C PRO A 66 -17.55 -1.74 -9.09
N ARG A 67 -18.73 -2.21 -9.51
CA ARG A 67 -19.65 -1.44 -10.37
C ARG A 67 -20.18 -0.20 -9.66
N VAL A 68 -20.33 -0.25 -8.34
CA VAL A 68 -20.75 0.93 -7.55
C VAL A 68 -19.61 1.93 -7.45
N VAL A 69 -18.36 1.45 -7.32
CA VAL A 69 -17.17 2.31 -7.38
C VAL A 69 -17.08 3.02 -8.74
N ASN A 70 -17.26 2.28 -9.84
CA ASN A 70 -17.28 2.87 -11.18
C ASN A 70 -18.34 3.98 -11.30
N LYS A 71 -19.58 3.72 -10.86
CA LYS A 71 -20.65 4.75 -10.89
C LYS A 71 -20.30 6.03 -10.12
N ILE A 72 -19.55 5.91 -9.02
CA ILE A 72 -19.07 7.05 -8.24
C ILE A 72 -17.98 7.81 -9.01
N LEU A 73 -17.13 7.09 -9.76
CA LEU A 73 -16.03 7.65 -10.52
C LEU A 73 -16.42 8.17 -11.91
N ASP A 74 -17.48 7.65 -12.54
CA ASP A 74 -17.98 8.07 -13.85
C ASP A 74 -18.09 9.60 -14.01
N PRO A 75 -18.63 10.37 -13.04
CA PRO A 75 -18.66 11.83 -13.14
C PRO A 75 -17.29 12.49 -12.88
N VAL A 76 -16.30 11.80 -12.31
CA VAL A 76 -14.97 12.35 -11.99
C VAL A 76 -13.95 12.09 -13.10
N VAL A 77 -14.02 10.91 -13.72
CA VAL A 77 -13.08 10.44 -14.76
C VAL A 77 -12.86 11.46 -15.88
N PRO A 78 -13.89 12.14 -16.44
CA PRO A 78 -13.71 13.10 -17.53
C PRO A 78 -12.88 14.34 -17.17
N PHE A 79 -12.70 14.62 -15.87
CA PHE A 79 -12.02 15.82 -15.39
C PHE A 79 -10.54 15.59 -15.05
N LEU A 80 -10.02 14.37 -15.22
CA LEU A 80 -8.60 14.05 -15.00
C LEU A 80 -7.88 13.71 -16.31
N PRO A 81 -6.54 13.91 -16.37
CA PRO A 81 -5.76 13.53 -17.54
C PRO A 81 -5.92 12.05 -17.89
N LEU A 82 -5.98 11.72 -19.18
CA LEU A 82 -6.07 10.32 -19.65
C LEU A 82 -4.82 9.48 -19.36
N THR A 83 -3.72 10.12 -18.96
CA THR A 83 -2.41 9.50 -18.72
C THR A 83 -2.18 9.07 -17.28
N ILE A 84 -3.19 9.19 -16.40
CA ILE A 84 -3.00 8.83 -15.00
C ILE A 84 -2.82 7.32 -14.84
N PRO A 85 -1.91 6.86 -13.95
CA PRO A 85 -1.73 5.45 -13.64
C PRO A 85 -3.03 4.74 -13.21
N GLY A 86 -3.92 5.46 -12.54
CA GLY A 86 -5.25 4.98 -12.18
C GLY A 86 -5.28 4.09 -10.93
N VAL A 87 -6.42 3.44 -10.74
CA VAL A 87 -6.70 2.61 -9.57
C VAL A 87 -6.80 1.13 -9.94
N ILE A 88 -6.36 0.25 -9.04
CA ILE A 88 -6.60 -1.18 -9.16
C ILE A 88 -7.61 -1.64 -8.12
N TYR A 89 -8.53 -2.52 -8.51
CA TYR A 89 -9.54 -3.07 -7.61
C TYR A 89 -9.09 -4.43 -7.10
N LEU A 90 -9.01 -4.56 -5.78
CA LEU A 90 -8.65 -5.80 -5.10
C LEU A 90 -9.78 -6.18 -4.17
N ARG A 91 -10.41 -7.32 -4.40
CA ARG A 91 -11.40 -7.86 -3.47
C ARG A 91 -10.70 -8.44 -2.25
N MET A 92 -11.33 -8.32 -1.08
CA MET A 92 -10.85 -8.91 0.17
C MET A 92 -10.64 -10.44 0.10
N ASP A 93 -11.33 -11.14 -0.79
CA ASP A 93 -11.18 -12.59 -1.01
C ASP A 93 -10.00 -12.98 -1.91
N ASN A 94 -9.37 -12.01 -2.59
CA ASN A 94 -8.20 -12.24 -3.43
C ASN A 94 -6.90 -12.09 -2.61
N GLY A 95 -6.67 -13.05 -1.71
CA GLY A 95 -5.64 -12.98 -0.68
C GLY A 95 -4.23 -12.70 -1.21
N ALA A 96 -3.77 -13.39 -2.26
CA ALA A 96 -2.40 -13.26 -2.75
C ALA A 96 -2.12 -11.86 -3.36
N ARG A 97 -2.99 -11.38 -4.26
CA ARG A 97 -2.83 -10.05 -4.88
C ARG A 97 -3.03 -8.92 -3.88
N MET A 98 -3.97 -9.08 -2.94
CA MET A 98 -4.18 -8.13 -1.87
C MET A 98 -2.94 -8.01 -0.99
N GLN A 99 -2.35 -9.14 -0.55
CA GLN A 99 -1.15 -9.13 0.27
C GLN A 99 0.02 -8.48 -0.45
N GLU A 100 0.27 -8.81 -1.72
CA GLU A 100 1.35 -8.19 -2.48
C GLU A 100 1.18 -6.66 -2.59
N ALA A 101 -0.03 -6.19 -2.90
CA ALA A 101 -0.35 -4.77 -2.93
C ALA A 101 -0.13 -4.09 -1.56
N LEU A 102 -0.52 -4.75 -0.47
CA LEU A 102 -0.35 -4.24 0.89
C LEU A 102 1.13 -4.15 1.29
N PHE A 103 1.96 -5.13 0.92
CA PHE A 103 3.39 -5.09 1.19
C PHE A 103 4.09 -4.02 0.36
N ALA A 104 3.67 -3.82 -0.89
CA ALA A 104 4.21 -2.80 -1.77
C ALA A 104 3.82 -1.36 -1.38
N ALA A 105 2.58 -1.16 -0.89
CA ALA A 105 2.02 0.16 -0.64
C ALA A 105 2.68 0.89 0.53
N GLU A 106 3.32 2.01 0.26
CA GLU A 106 4.02 2.85 1.24
C GLU A 106 3.10 3.32 2.38
N VAL A 107 1.81 3.51 2.06
CA VAL A 107 0.76 3.87 3.00
C VAL A 107 -0.48 2.99 2.81
N VAL A 108 -1.10 2.58 3.92
CA VAL A 108 -2.34 1.80 3.94
C VAL A 108 -3.40 2.52 4.76
N PHE A 109 -4.53 2.84 4.14
CA PHE A 109 -5.67 3.47 4.78
C PHE A 109 -6.72 2.41 5.12
N ALA A 110 -6.97 2.20 6.42
CA ALA A 110 -7.89 1.21 6.95
C ALA A 110 -9.15 1.86 7.53
N ALA A 111 -10.31 1.47 7.02
CA ALA A 111 -11.63 1.90 7.44
C ALA A 111 -12.15 1.08 8.63
N THR A 112 -11.95 -0.25 8.62
CA THR A 112 -12.57 -1.15 9.58
C THR A 112 -11.59 -1.72 10.59
N LYS A 113 -12.08 -2.03 11.80
CA LYS A 113 -11.28 -2.70 12.84
C LYS A 113 -10.79 -4.10 12.41
N PRO A 114 -11.63 -4.97 11.79
CA PRO A 114 -11.18 -6.29 11.34
C PRO A 114 -10.07 -6.22 10.28
N PHE A 115 -10.17 -5.28 9.33
CA PHE A 115 -9.13 -5.10 8.34
C PHE A 115 -7.82 -4.60 8.97
N ARG A 116 -7.89 -3.61 9.86
CA ARG A 116 -6.72 -3.12 10.61
C ARG A 116 -6.04 -4.23 11.41
N ALA A 117 -6.80 -5.08 12.08
CA ALA A 117 -6.26 -6.23 12.80
C ALA A 117 -5.55 -7.20 11.84
N SER A 118 -6.16 -7.47 10.68
CA SER A 118 -5.59 -8.33 9.64
C SER A 118 -4.26 -7.79 9.10
N LEU A 119 -4.15 -6.47 8.87
CA LEU A 119 -2.89 -5.84 8.45
C LEU A 119 -1.76 -6.07 9.46
N LEU A 120 -2.06 -5.95 10.75
CA LEU A 120 -1.08 -6.19 11.81
C LEU A 120 -0.69 -7.68 11.88
N SER A 121 -1.65 -8.59 11.72
CA SER A 121 -1.38 -10.03 11.66
C SER A 121 -0.56 -10.45 10.43
N LEU A 122 -0.68 -9.72 9.32
CA LEU A 122 0.15 -9.88 8.13
C LEU A 122 1.56 -9.29 8.27
N GLY A 123 1.85 -8.56 9.36
CA GLY A 123 3.16 -7.95 9.59
C GLY A 123 3.35 -6.59 8.90
N ILE A 124 2.28 -5.93 8.46
CA ILE A 124 2.37 -4.56 7.94
C ILE A 124 2.75 -3.62 9.09
N ASP A 125 3.78 -2.80 8.89
CA ASP A 125 4.25 -1.83 9.89
C ASP A 125 3.11 -0.87 10.27
N ARG A 126 2.78 -0.80 11.56
CA ARG A 126 1.75 0.07 12.12
C ARG A 126 1.93 1.55 11.75
N ARG A 127 3.17 2.00 11.51
CA ARG A 127 3.47 3.38 11.09
C ARG A 127 2.99 3.70 9.66
N ARG A 128 2.72 2.67 8.85
CA ARG A 128 2.14 2.78 7.50
C ARG A 128 0.61 2.73 7.50
N ILE A 129 -0.02 2.41 8.63
CA ILE A 129 -1.47 2.19 8.72
C ILE A 129 -2.17 3.43 9.28
N TRP A 130 -3.05 4.01 8.49
CA TRP A 130 -3.80 5.22 8.81
C TRP A 130 -5.31 4.97 8.81
N PRO A 131 -6.11 5.76 9.54
CA PRO A 131 -7.56 5.73 9.39
C PRO A 131 -7.98 6.14 7.98
N ALA A 132 -8.92 5.43 7.36
CA ALA A 132 -9.43 5.80 6.03
C ALA A 132 -10.10 7.20 6.02
N SER A 133 -10.64 7.65 7.14
CA SER A 133 -11.17 9.01 7.31
C SER A 133 -10.11 10.12 7.14
N SER A 134 -8.83 9.80 7.32
CA SER A 134 -7.72 10.75 7.13
C SER A 134 -7.25 10.80 5.68
N ALA A 135 -7.67 9.86 4.84
CA ALA A 135 -7.17 9.75 3.48
C ALA A 135 -7.54 10.96 2.61
N PRO A 136 -8.77 11.53 2.63
CA PRO A 136 -9.08 12.71 1.81
C PRO A 136 -8.10 13.85 2.06
N ALA A 137 -7.84 14.22 3.32
CA ALA A 137 -6.85 15.24 3.65
C ALA A 137 -5.44 14.86 3.17
N LEU A 138 -4.98 13.65 3.48
CA LEU A 138 -3.60 13.24 3.19
C LEU A 138 -3.32 12.96 1.70
N LEU A 139 -4.35 12.58 0.95
CA LEU A 139 -4.26 12.27 -0.48
C LEU A 139 -4.49 13.53 -1.33
N ASP A 140 -5.32 14.47 -0.87
CA ASP A 140 -5.61 15.72 -1.58
C ASP A 140 -4.54 16.80 -1.30
N ASP A 141 -3.96 16.85 -0.10
CA ASP A 141 -3.01 17.92 0.27
C ASP A 141 -1.63 17.78 -0.39
N ASP A 142 -1.17 16.58 -0.78
CA ASP A 142 0.26 16.40 -1.11
C ASP A 142 0.60 15.26 -2.09
N VAL A 143 -0.07 15.20 -3.24
CA VAL A 143 0.33 14.37 -4.40
C VAL A 143 1.82 14.58 -4.76
N ALA A 144 2.36 15.79 -4.58
CA ALA A 144 3.76 16.14 -4.87
C ALA A 144 4.75 15.92 -3.70
N LYS A 145 4.29 15.96 -2.45
CA LYS A 145 5.15 15.83 -1.25
C LYS A 145 5.19 14.40 -0.73
N PHE A 146 4.13 13.59 -0.85
CA PHE A 146 4.19 12.18 -0.46
C PHE A 146 5.12 11.37 -1.39
N GLY A 147 5.03 11.59 -2.71
CA GLY A 147 5.98 10.98 -3.66
C GLY A 147 7.45 11.35 -3.37
N LYS A 148 7.72 12.60 -2.96
CA LYS A 148 9.07 13.04 -2.55
C LYS A 148 9.48 12.53 -1.16
N MET A 149 8.58 12.55 -0.18
CA MET A 149 8.88 12.18 1.21
C MET A 149 9.19 10.69 1.36
N VAL A 150 8.61 9.84 0.50
CA VAL A 150 8.93 8.40 0.49
C VAL A 150 10.15 8.07 -0.39
N SER A 151 10.37 8.81 -1.48
CA SER A 151 11.60 8.69 -2.28
C SER A 151 12.86 9.00 -1.45
N THR A 152 12.82 10.00 -0.55
CA THR A 152 13.99 10.34 0.29
C THR A 152 14.32 9.25 1.33
N ARG A 153 13.36 8.40 1.71
CA ARG A 153 13.64 7.24 2.59
C ARG A 153 14.16 6.01 1.85
N ARG A 154 13.83 5.83 0.55
CA ARG A 154 14.41 4.74 -0.27
C ARG A 154 15.91 4.93 -0.54
N PHE A 155 16.41 6.17 -0.68
CA PHE A 155 17.82 6.41 -0.97
C PHE A 155 18.78 6.35 0.24
N HIS A 156 18.27 6.36 1.48
CA HIS A 156 19.12 6.32 2.67
C HIS A 156 19.24 4.93 3.32
N ALA A 157 18.35 3.98 3.00
CA ALA A 157 18.41 2.64 3.57
C ALA A 157 19.39 1.70 2.84
N ASP A 158 19.69 1.96 1.55
CA ASP A 158 20.55 1.08 0.74
C ASP A 158 22.03 1.49 0.68
N ASN A 159 22.40 2.68 1.20
CA ASN A 159 23.78 3.18 1.10
C ASN A 159 24.62 2.99 2.38
N ASP A 160 24.00 2.64 3.51
CA ASP A 160 24.71 2.46 4.79
C ASP A 160 25.19 1.01 5.01
N GLN A 161 24.73 0.06 4.19
CA GLN A 161 25.12 -1.36 4.30
C GLN A 161 26.29 -1.79 3.40
N LEU A 162 26.80 -0.90 2.53
CA LEU A 162 27.89 -1.22 1.60
C LEU A 162 29.19 -0.43 1.82
N ARG A 163 29.33 0.32 2.92
CA ARG A 163 30.56 1.10 3.24
C ARG A 163 31.19 0.80 4.59
N GLY A 164 31.02 -0.42 5.11
CA GLY A 164 31.49 -0.79 6.46
C GLY A 164 32.36 -2.05 6.57
N LYS A 165 33.01 -2.53 5.50
CA LYS A 165 34.07 -3.58 5.61
C LYS A 165 35.14 -3.41 4.53
N VAL A 166 36.05 -2.46 4.74
CA VAL A 166 37.40 -2.59 4.17
C VAL A 166 38.26 -3.19 5.27
N VAL A 167 38.58 -4.46 5.05
CA VAL A 167 39.60 -5.23 5.75
C VAL A 167 40.93 -4.48 5.60
N GLN A 168 41.54 -4.03 6.69
CA GLN A 168 42.97 -3.73 6.68
C GLN A 168 43.73 -5.03 6.99
N PRO A 169 44.71 -5.42 6.16
CA PRO A 169 45.54 -6.58 6.44
C PRO A 169 46.52 -6.28 7.57
N LEU A 170 46.64 -7.24 8.50
CA LEU A 170 47.79 -7.41 9.38
C LEU A 170 49.07 -7.47 8.54
N LEU A 171 50.15 -6.80 8.99
CA LEU A 171 51.54 -7.32 9.01
C LEU A 171 52.52 -6.32 9.70
N PRO A 172 53.74 -6.75 10.08
CA PRO A 172 54.34 -6.65 11.43
C PRO A 172 55.21 -5.38 11.61
N ILE A 173 55.68 -5.00 12.80
CA ILE A 173 56.82 -5.53 13.61
C ILE A 173 56.61 -5.10 15.07
#